data_AF-A0A1I4KFR1-F1
#
_entry.id   AF-A0A1I4KFR1-F1
#
_cell.length_a   1.000
_cell.length_b   1.000
_cell.length_c   1.000
_cell.angle_alpha   90.00
_cell.angle_beta   90.00
_cell.angle_gamma   90.00
#
_symmetry.space_group_name_H-M   'P 1'
#
loop_
_entity.id
_entity.type
_entity.pdbx_description
1 polymer ?
#
loop_
_entity_poly.entity_id
_entity_poly.type
_entity_poly.pdbx_seq_one_letter_code
_entity_poly.pdbx_strand_id
1 'polypeptide(L)'
;MGHIVNNQREYLLLQQRLDHNITGAPYSPIFIEILKLLFSAEEADLARQIPLRPTSIKTLARKLDMHIEQLRDKVSVMAEKGLVFDVEHKEECYVVLAPVVIGFFEFVFMRTRDEMPLKELAHLFEQYMFQDDRFAHSIFSETTQLGRSLVREEALPSGDYTEILDWEKASAVIYSAKTIGLSLCACRHKASHLGKSCNAPQKTCMTFHGSAQMLIKKGMAEEISCKDAMAVLEKCKEAGLAQIADNVQNHVGFICNCCGCCCGMLHSMKTFSMGHAVVTSNWLAQVDAEKCRGCNACIKACPLGAIVLEKKTQSTSTGRRAFCDEELCLGCGVCVAACKFNSIHMKPREKRVLVPENTFDRMISMAIERGKLSNFIFDDPSRLSHRALGRIAALLEKSSPVKAFLAIEPIKSVFLKSIVAGAKKFV
;
A
#
# COMPACT_ATOMS: atom_id res chain seq x y z
N MET A 1 2.44 -43.54 -19.38
CA MET A 1 1.57 -42.44 -19.81
C MET A 1 1.68 -41.35 -18.76
N GLY A 2 2.41 -40.27 -19.06
CA GLY A 2 2.55 -39.14 -18.13
C GLY A 2 1.22 -38.39 -18.08
N HIS A 3 0.54 -38.43 -16.93
CA HIS A 3 -0.59 -37.55 -16.68
C HIS A 3 -0.06 -36.12 -16.70
N ILE A 4 -0.33 -35.38 -17.79
CA ILE A 4 -0.27 -33.93 -17.76
C ILE A 4 -1.43 -33.51 -16.85
N VAL A 5 -1.17 -33.44 -15.55
CA VAL A 5 -2.13 -32.89 -14.59
C VAL A 5 -2.25 -31.41 -14.95
N ASN A 6 -3.41 -31.02 -15.50
CA ASN A 6 -3.67 -29.62 -15.81
C ASN A 6 -3.89 -28.86 -14.49
N ASN A 7 -2.78 -28.42 -13.88
CA ASN A 7 -2.74 -27.70 -12.61
C ASN A 7 -3.30 -26.26 -12.70
N GLN A 8 -3.98 -25.91 -13.80
CA GLN A 8 -4.57 -24.59 -14.01
C GLN A 8 -5.66 -24.28 -12.97
N ARG A 9 -6.33 -25.31 -12.44
CA ARG A 9 -7.39 -25.16 -11.44
C ARG A 9 -6.87 -24.55 -10.14
N GLU A 10 -5.73 -25.00 -9.65
CA GLU A 10 -5.11 -24.62 -8.38
C GLU A 10 -4.75 -23.14 -8.38
N TYR A 11 -4.17 -22.65 -9.49
CA TYR A 11 -3.84 -21.23 -9.66
C TYR A 11 -5.08 -20.34 -9.81
N LEU A 12 -6.14 -20.81 -10.47
CA LEU A 12 -7.42 -20.09 -10.54
C LEU A 12 -8.07 -19.96 -9.16
N LEU A 13 -8.05 -21.04 -8.36
CA LEU A 13 -8.56 -21.00 -6.98
C LEU A 13 -7.71 -20.10 -6.08
N LEU A 14 -6.39 -20.10 -6.24
CA LEU A 14 -5.50 -19.17 -5.54
C LEU A 14 -5.78 -17.72 -5.93
N GLN A 15 -5.98 -17.42 -7.21
CA GLN A 15 -6.36 -16.08 -7.67
C GLN A 15 -7.67 -15.63 -7.02
N GLN A 16 -8.71 -16.46 -7.05
CA GLN A 16 -9.99 -16.14 -6.38
C GLN A 16 -9.80 -15.88 -4.89
N ARG A 17 -8.95 -16.69 -4.24
CA ARG A 17 -8.61 -16.49 -2.83
C ARG A 17 -7.93 -15.15 -2.58
N LEU A 18 -6.95 -14.78 -3.41
CA LEU A 18 -6.26 -13.49 -3.31
C LEU A 18 -7.23 -12.33 -3.59
N ASP A 19 -8.20 -12.51 -4.48
CA ASP A 19 -9.16 -11.46 -4.82
C ASP A 19 -10.17 -11.18 -3.69
N HIS A 20 -10.36 -12.12 -2.76
CA HIS A 20 -11.11 -11.85 -1.53
C HIS A 20 -10.39 -10.86 -0.59
N ASN A 21 -9.11 -10.56 -0.81
CA ASN A 21 -8.37 -9.57 -0.04
C ASN A 21 -8.87 -8.15 -0.31
N ILE A 22 -8.72 -7.24 0.66
CA ILE A 22 -9.15 -5.84 0.56
C ILE A 22 -8.51 -5.08 -0.60
N THR A 23 -7.32 -5.46 -1.06
CA THR A 23 -6.65 -4.86 -2.23
C THR A 23 -6.98 -5.55 -3.54
N GLY A 24 -7.65 -6.71 -3.48
CA GLY A 24 -8.06 -7.48 -4.65
C GLY A 24 -6.90 -8.10 -5.42
N ALA A 25 -7.27 -8.93 -6.38
CA ALA A 25 -6.39 -9.60 -7.32
C ALA A 25 -7.21 -10.01 -8.55
N PRO A 26 -7.77 -9.05 -9.31
CA PRO A 26 -8.67 -9.33 -10.42
C PRO A 26 -8.06 -10.34 -11.41
N TYR A 27 -8.91 -11.24 -11.89
CA TYR A 27 -8.46 -12.27 -12.82
C TYR A 27 -7.86 -11.67 -14.10
N SER A 28 -6.71 -12.20 -14.49
CA SER A 28 -6.09 -11.99 -15.79
C SER A 28 -5.24 -13.21 -16.14
N PRO A 29 -5.18 -13.65 -17.41
CA PRO A 29 -4.22 -14.68 -17.82
C PRO A 29 -2.78 -14.34 -17.43
N ILE A 30 -2.41 -13.05 -17.52
CA ILE A 30 -1.09 -12.56 -17.09
C ILE A 30 -0.86 -12.80 -15.60
N PHE A 31 -1.88 -12.56 -14.77
CA PHE A 31 -1.77 -12.79 -13.33
C PHE A 31 -1.59 -14.27 -12.99
N ILE A 32 -2.22 -15.17 -13.74
CA ILE A 32 -2.02 -16.61 -13.56
C ILE A 32 -0.57 -17.02 -13.87
N GLU A 33 0.06 -16.43 -14.89
CA GLU A 33 1.48 -16.67 -15.16
C GLU A 33 2.39 -16.13 -14.04
N ILE A 34 2.05 -14.98 -13.44
CA ILE A 34 2.75 -14.50 -12.23
C ILE A 34 2.66 -15.53 -11.11
N LEU A 35 1.46 -16.08 -10.85
CA LEU A 35 1.28 -17.07 -9.80
C LEU A 35 2.06 -18.36 -10.07
N LYS A 36 2.16 -18.81 -11.33
CA LYS A 36 2.97 -19.99 -11.70
C LYS A 36 4.46 -19.79 -11.49
N LEU A 37 4.97 -18.57 -11.69
CA LEU A 37 6.37 -18.26 -11.42
C LEU A 37 6.68 -18.16 -9.93
N LEU A 38 5.70 -17.77 -9.11
CA LEU A 38 5.87 -17.57 -7.67
C LEU A 38 5.59 -18.85 -6.87
N PHE A 39 4.58 -19.62 -7.26
CA PHE A 39 4.11 -20.81 -6.55
C PHE A 39 4.26 -22.08 -7.39
N SER A 40 4.81 -23.13 -6.77
CA SER A 40 4.57 -24.49 -7.27
C SER A 40 3.08 -24.83 -7.18
N ALA A 41 2.61 -25.84 -7.91
CA ALA A 41 1.20 -26.25 -7.86
C ALA A 41 0.78 -26.67 -6.43
N GLU A 42 1.65 -27.36 -5.70
CA GLU A 42 1.43 -27.74 -4.30
C GLU A 42 1.38 -26.51 -3.37
N GLU A 43 2.28 -25.53 -3.57
CA GLU A 43 2.27 -24.29 -2.81
C GLU A 43 1.01 -23.49 -3.09
N ALA A 44 0.52 -23.46 -4.34
CA ALA A 44 -0.71 -22.76 -4.71
C ALA A 44 -1.94 -23.41 -4.05
N ASP A 45 -1.99 -24.75 -4.03
CA ASP A 45 -3.06 -25.49 -3.35
C ASP A 45 -3.06 -25.29 -1.83
N LEU A 46 -1.89 -25.22 -1.21
CA LEU A 46 -1.78 -24.88 0.21
C LEU A 46 -2.16 -23.42 0.46
N ALA A 47 -1.60 -22.48 -0.31
CA ALA A 47 -1.79 -21.05 -0.16
C ALA A 47 -3.26 -20.64 -0.26
N ARG A 48 -4.04 -21.23 -1.18
CA ARG A 48 -5.48 -20.93 -1.29
C ARG A 48 -6.28 -21.28 -0.03
N GLN A 49 -5.74 -22.14 0.84
CA GLN A 49 -6.38 -22.58 2.08
C GLN A 49 -5.95 -21.75 3.30
N ILE A 50 -4.92 -20.89 3.14
CA ILE A 50 -4.44 -19.99 4.18
C ILE A 50 -5.41 -18.79 4.32
N PRO A 51 -5.84 -18.46 5.55
CA PRO A 51 -6.52 -17.22 5.91
C PRO A 51 -5.81 -15.95 5.40
N LEU A 52 -6.58 -14.97 4.93
CA LEU A 52 -6.15 -13.58 4.64
C LEU A 52 -6.03 -12.74 5.93
N ARG A 53 -6.39 -13.34 7.07
CA ARG A 53 -6.10 -12.81 8.42
C ARG A 53 -5.08 -13.70 9.14
N PRO A 54 -4.34 -13.18 10.11
CA PRO A 54 -3.41 -13.98 10.92
C PRO A 54 -4.11 -15.14 11.65
N THR A 55 -3.84 -16.38 11.23
CA THR A 55 -4.27 -17.61 11.89
C THR A 55 -3.10 -18.29 12.56
N SER A 56 -3.29 -18.94 13.71
CA SER A 56 -2.17 -19.71 14.27
C SER A 56 -1.87 -20.95 13.43
N ILE A 57 -0.59 -21.31 13.36
CA ILE A 57 -0.15 -22.50 12.62
C ILE A 57 -0.80 -23.78 13.18
N LYS A 58 -1.05 -23.84 14.50
CA LYS A 58 -1.76 -24.95 15.17
C LYS A 58 -3.20 -25.09 14.67
N THR A 59 -3.88 -23.97 14.46
CA THR A 59 -5.27 -23.96 13.98
C THR A 59 -5.33 -24.31 12.50
N LEU A 60 -4.38 -23.80 11.72
CA LEU A 60 -4.26 -24.13 10.30
C LEU A 60 -3.93 -25.63 10.11
N ALA A 61 -2.99 -26.18 10.87
CA ALA A 61 -2.63 -27.61 10.84
C ALA A 61 -3.85 -28.51 11.10
N ARG A 62 -4.65 -28.20 12.14
CA ARG A 62 -5.90 -28.94 12.43
C ARG A 62 -6.92 -28.84 11.31
N LYS A 63 -7.06 -27.67 10.68
CA LYS A 63 -8.00 -27.45 9.57
C LYS A 63 -7.59 -28.23 8.32
N LEU A 64 -6.29 -28.34 8.07
CA LEU A 64 -5.71 -29.01 6.91
C LEU A 64 -5.46 -30.50 7.13
N ASP A 65 -5.72 -31.03 8.33
CA ASP A 65 -5.36 -32.39 8.74
C ASP A 65 -3.88 -32.72 8.44
N MET A 66 -2.98 -31.77 8.78
CA MET A 66 -1.55 -31.86 8.48
C MET A 66 -0.72 -31.80 9.76
N HIS A 67 0.39 -32.56 9.81
CA HIS A 67 1.33 -32.47 10.92
C HIS A 67 1.92 -31.06 11.03
N ILE A 68 2.00 -30.52 12.24
CA ILE A 68 2.36 -29.11 12.47
C ILE A 68 3.75 -28.73 11.93
N GLU A 69 4.75 -29.60 12.12
CA GLU A 69 6.12 -29.33 11.64
C GLU A 69 6.20 -29.42 10.11
N GLN A 70 5.45 -30.33 9.48
CA GLN A 70 5.37 -30.40 8.01
C GLN A 70 4.74 -29.13 7.42
N LEU A 71 3.68 -28.62 8.06
CA LEU A 71 3.07 -27.35 7.66
C LEU A 71 4.04 -26.18 7.87
N ARG A 72 4.81 -26.19 8.96
CA ARG A 72 5.81 -25.17 9.26
C ARG A 72 6.88 -25.09 8.18
N ASP A 73 7.40 -26.22 7.74
CA ASP A 73 8.41 -26.26 6.67
C ASP A 73 7.86 -25.69 5.36
N LYS A 74 6.66 -26.12 4.95
CA LYS A 74 5.99 -25.60 3.73
C LYS A 74 5.71 -24.10 3.82
N VAL A 75 5.25 -23.62 4.98
CA VAL A 75 5.01 -22.19 5.21
C VAL A 75 6.32 -21.40 5.20
N SER A 76 7.40 -21.92 5.79
CA SER A 76 8.70 -21.24 5.83
C SER A 76 9.23 -20.99 4.41
N VAL A 77 9.16 -21.98 3.53
CA VAL A 77 9.58 -21.84 2.11
C VAL A 77 8.78 -20.73 1.41
N MET A 78 7.45 -20.71 1.58
CA MET A 78 6.61 -19.65 1.01
C MET A 78 6.90 -18.28 1.63
N ALA A 79 7.17 -18.22 2.94
CA ALA A 79 7.51 -16.98 3.63
C ALA A 79 8.87 -16.43 3.19
N GLU A 80 9.86 -17.31 2.97
CA GLU A 80 11.15 -16.94 2.38
C GLU A 80 10.99 -16.40 0.97
N LYS A 81 10.02 -16.88 0.18
CA LYS A 81 9.64 -16.30 -1.12
C LYS A 81 8.88 -14.97 -0.99
N GLY A 82 8.35 -14.64 0.18
CA GLY A 82 7.51 -13.46 0.41
C GLY A 82 6.05 -13.65 0.02
N LEU A 83 5.58 -14.90 -0.06
CA LEU A 83 4.22 -15.25 -0.48
C LEU A 83 3.26 -15.40 0.70
N VAL A 84 3.81 -15.58 1.89
CA VAL A 84 3.11 -15.76 3.15
C VAL A 84 3.85 -14.97 4.22
N PHE A 85 3.12 -14.40 5.17
CA PHE A 85 3.69 -13.83 6.37
C PHE A 85 3.60 -14.84 7.52
N ASP A 86 4.71 -15.07 8.21
CA ASP A 86 4.79 -15.83 9.45
C ASP A 86 5.27 -14.92 10.59
N VAL A 87 4.33 -14.49 11.42
CA VAL A 87 4.58 -13.57 12.53
C VAL A 87 4.59 -14.34 13.83
N GLU A 88 5.66 -14.21 14.61
CA GLU A 88 5.70 -14.72 15.97
C GLU A 88 5.04 -13.73 16.94
N HIS A 89 4.07 -14.21 17.71
CA HIS A 89 3.45 -13.44 18.77
C HIS A 89 3.17 -14.33 19.98
N LYS A 90 3.69 -13.95 21.15
CA LYS A 90 3.55 -14.72 22.41
C LYS A 90 3.90 -16.20 22.23
N GLU A 91 5.07 -16.47 21.64
CA GLU A 91 5.59 -17.82 21.38
C GLU A 91 4.76 -18.69 20.42
N GLU A 92 3.76 -18.12 19.75
CA GLU A 92 2.97 -18.79 18.73
C GLU A 92 3.21 -18.17 17.35
N CYS A 93 3.35 -19.02 16.32
CA CYS A 93 3.49 -18.58 14.93
C CYS A 93 2.12 -18.38 14.28
N TYR A 94 1.94 -17.20 13.70
CA TYR A 94 0.76 -16.78 12.98
C TYR A 94 1.05 -16.65 11.50
N VAL A 95 0.23 -17.30 10.69
CA VAL A 95 0.39 -17.38 9.24
C VAL A 95 -0.72 -16.57 8.57
N VAL A 96 -0.39 -15.78 7.56
CA VAL A 96 -1.35 -15.08 6.71
C VAL A 96 -0.86 -15.01 5.27
N LEU A 97 -1.74 -15.27 4.31
CA LEU A 97 -1.42 -15.19 2.89
C LEU A 97 -1.10 -13.73 2.50
N ALA A 98 0.03 -13.51 1.81
CA ALA A 98 0.40 -12.17 1.39
C ALA A 98 -0.55 -11.68 0.28
N PRO A 99 -1.09 -10.44 0.36
CA PRO A 99 -1.83 -9.85 -0.75
C PRO A 99 -0.89 -9.54 -1.92
N VAL A 100 -1.45 -9.10 -3.06
CA VAL A 100 -0.64 -8.62 -4.18
C VAL A 100 0.13 -7.36 -3.76
N VAL A 101 -0.58 -6.37 -3.19
CA VAL A 101 -0.03 -5.13 -2.65
C VAL A 101 -0.76 -4.76 -1.34
N ILE A 102 -0.12 -4.17 -0.33
CA ILE A 102 1.32 -4.23 -0.07
C ILE A 102 1.63 -5.66 0.42
N GLY A 103 2.31 -6.44 -0.40
CA GLY A 103 2.53 -7.86 -0.15
C GLY A 103 3.59 -8.44 -1.09
N PHE A 104 3.28 -9.55 -1.76
CA PHE A 104 4.31 -10.30 -2.47
C PHE A 104 4.93 -9.50 -3.62
N PHE A 105 4.23 -8.53 -4.23
CA PHE A 105 4.85 -7.64 -5.21
C PHE A 105 6.05 -6.89 -4.61
N GLU A 106 5.86 -6.25 -3.45
CA GLU A 106 6.93 -5.53 -2.78
C GLU A 106 8.04 -6.48 -2.33
N PHE A 107 7.71 -7.65 -1.78
CA PHE A 107 8.72 -8.56 -1.22
C PHE A 107 9.57 -9.27 -2.28
N VAL A 108 9.04 -9.43 -3.48
CA VAL A 108 9.79 -9.88 -4.65
C VAL A 108 10.81 -8.82 -5.07
N PHE A 109 10.42 -7.54 -5.12
CA PHE A 109 11.27 -6.47 -5.68
C PHE A 109 12.00 -5.60 -4.65
N MET A 110 11.80 -5.75 -3.34
CA MET A 110 12.53 -4.96 -2.33
C MET A 110 13.91 -5.51 -1.98
N ARG A 111 14.29 -6.63 -2.60
CA ARG A 111 15.58 -7.31 -2.48
C ARG A 111 15.98 -7.92 -3.82
N THR A 112 17.23 -8.37 -3.91
CA THR A 112 17.74 -9.14 -5.05
C THR A 112 17.80 -10.62 -4.69
N ARG A 113 17.46 -11.51 -5.64
CA ARG A 113 17.54 -12.97 -5.49
C ARG A 113 17.92 -13.59 -6.83
N ASP A 114 18.91 -14.46 -6.82
CA ASP A 114 19.41 -15.09 -8.03
C ASP A 114 18.47 -16.20 -8.52
N GLU A 115 17.71 -16.83 -7.61
CA GLU A 115 16.83 -17.96 -7.95
C GLU A 115 15.46 -17.54 -8.53
N MET A 116 15.14 -16.23 -8.58
CA MET A 116 13.87 -15.75 -9.12
C MET A 116 14.04 -15.06 -10.48
N PRO A 117 13.16 -15.31 -11.46
CA PRO A 117 13.20 -14.68 -12.77
C PRO A 117 12.67 -13.23 -12.72
N LEU A 118 13.37 -12.35 -12.00
CA LEU A 118 12.92 -10.98 -11.69
C LEU A 118 12.62 -10.16 -12.94
N LYS A 119 13.35 -10.38 -14.05
CA LYS A 119 13.10 -9.70 -15.32
C LYS A 119 11.76 -10.10 -15.95
N GLU A 120 11.43 -11.38 -15.90
CA GLU A 120 10.18 -11.90 -16.43
C GLU A 120 9.01 -11.47 -15.54
N LEU A 121 9.15 -11.62 -14.22
CA LEU A 121 8.19 -11.10 -13.24
C LEU A 121 7.95 -9.61 -13.43
N ALA A 122 8.99 -8.81 -13.69
CA ALA A 122 8.85 -7.37 -13.92
C ALA A 122 7.99 -7.06 -15.16
N HIS A 123 8.15 -7.83 -16.25
CA HIS A 123 7.32 -7.68 -17.46
C HIS A 123 5.86 -8.04 -17.17
N LEU A 124 5.62 -9.17 -16.50
CA LEU A 124 4.27 -9.62 -16.18
C LEU A 124 3.57 -8.66 -15.22
N PHE A 125 4.25 -8.17 -14.18
CA PHE A 125 3.67 -7.17 -13.27
C PHE A 125 3.45 -5.81 -13.95
N GLU A 126 4.31 -5.39 -14.88
CA GLU A 126 4.06 -4.20 -15.71
C GLU A 126 2.76 -4.34 -16.51
N GLN A 127 2.58 -5.47 -17.19
CA GLN A 127 1.36 -5.74 -17.94
C GLN A 127 0.14 -5.82 -17.03
N TYR A 128 0.21 -6.63 -15.96
CA TYR A 128 -0.91 -6.84 -15.06
C TYR A 128 -1.37 -5.54 -14.36
N MET A 129 -0.42 -4.69 -13.95
CA MET A 129 -0.75 -3.49 -13.18
C MET A 129 -1.08 -2.26 -14.04
N PHE A 130 -0.53 -2.17 -15.27
CA PHE A 130 -0.55 -0.93 -16.04
C PHE A 130 -0.99 -1.06 -17.51
N GLN A 131 -1.25 -2.27 -18.02
CA GLN A 131 -1.79 -2.43 -19.39
C GLN A 131 -3.23 -1.93 -19.48
N ASP A 132 -4.01 -2.13 -18.42
CA ASP A 132 -5.36 -1.61 -18.24
C ASP A 132 -5.57 -1.17 -16.79
N ASP A 133 -6.73 -0.61 -16.49
CA ASP A 133 -7.06 -0.03 -15.19
C ASP A 133 -7.68 -1.02 -14.20
N ARG A 134 -7.89 -2.30 -14.54
CA ARG A 134 -8.66 -3.25 -13.71
C ARG A 134 -8.03 -3.46 -12.33
N PHE A 135 -6.71 -3.67 -12.30
CA PHE A 135 -5.97 -3.82 -11.04
C PHE A 135 -5.97 -2.52 -10.24
N ALA A 136 -5.79 -1.39 -10.91
CA ALA A 136 -5.83 -0.10 -10.24
C ALA A 136 -7.23 0.17 -9.65
N HIS A 137 -8.30 -0.19 -10.36
CA HIS A 137 -9.68 -0.05 -9.91
C HIS A 137 -10.00 -0.93 -8.71
N SER A 138 -9.45 -2.15 -8.62
CA SER A 138 -9.69 -3.01 -7.46
C SER A 138 -9.12 -2.44 -6.17
N ILE A 139 -8.11 -1.57 -6.27
CA ILE A 139 -7.44 -0.95 -5.11
C ILE A 139 -7.96 0.46 -4.86
N PHE A 140 -7.99 1.31 -5.88
CA PHE A 140 -8.05 2.77 -5.73
C PHE A 140 -9.40 3.40 -6.07
N SER A 141 -10.47 2.64 -6.34
CA SER A 141 -11.78 3.23 -6.69
C SER A 141 -12.51 3.89 -5.52
N GLU A 142 -12.09 3.60 -4.29
CA GLU A 142 -12.76 4.02 -3.06
C GLU A 142 -11.93 5.02 -2.27
N THR A 143 -12.52 5.67 -1.26
CA THR A 143 -11.91 6.80 -0.55
C THR A 143 -10.74 6.44 0.37
N THR A 144 -10.81 5.31 1.09
CA THR A 144 -9.73 4.93 2.02
C THR A 144 -8.62 4.21 1.24
N GLN A 145 -7.42 4.81 1.18
CA GLN A 145 -6.27 4.21 0.50
C GLN A 145 -5.20 3.65 1.44
N LEU A 146 -4.27 2.91 0.85
CA LEU A 146 -3.09 2.37 1.53
C LEU A 146 -2.08 3.44 1.91
N GLY A 147 -1.81 4.41 1.03
CA GLY A 147 -0.78 5.43 1.22
C GLY A 147 -1.35 6.83 1.39
N ARG A 148 -0.67 7.66 2.19
CA ARG A 148 -0.86 9.11 2.25
C ARG A 148 0.42 9.85 1.90
N SER A 149 0.31 11.04 1.31
CA SER A 149 1.44 11.95 1.15
C SER A 149 1.80 12.56 2.50
N LEU A 150 3.10 12.63 2.79
CA LEU A 150 3.65 13.48 3.84
C LEU A 150 4.13 14.79 3.21
N VAL A 151 3.96 15.89 3.93
CA VAL A 151 4.49 17.19 3.50
C VAL A 151 5.95 17.30 3.89
N ARG A 152 6.77 17.93 3.03
CA ARG A 152 8.14 18.32 3.43
C ARG A 152 8.05 19.41 4.47
N GLU A 153 8.57 19.11 5.66
CA GLU A 153 8.52 20.00 6.82
C GLU A 153 9.20 21.35 6.51
N GLU A 154 10.26 21.34 5.71
CA GLU A 154 11.02 22.53 5.29
C GLU A 154 10.26 23.42 4.30
N ALA A 155 9.20 22.91 3.67
CA ALA A 155 8.37 23.66 2.74
C ALA A 155 7.26 24.45 3.45
N LEU A 156 7.07 24.22 4.74
CA LEU A 156 6.02 24.87 5.53
C LEU A 156 6.45 26.27 5.97
N PRO A 157 5.54 27.25 6.01
CA PRO A 157 5.90 28.61 6.41
C PRO A 157 6.38 28.64 7.87
N SER A 158 7.34 29.51 8.17
CA SER A 158 7.80 29.74 9.55
C SER A 158 6.75 30.56 10.31
N GLY A 159 6.15 30.01 11.37
CA GLY A 159 5.15 30.67 12.21
C GLY A 159 4.36 29.69 13.09
N ASP A 160 3.59 30.22 14.05
CA ASP A 160 2.74 29.44 14.99
C ASP A 160 1.56 28.78 14.26
N TYR A 161 1.81 27.73 13.49
CA TYR A 161 0.79 26.75 13.17
C TYR A 161 0.66 25.84 14.38
N THR A 162 -0.46 25.95 15.09
CA THR A 162 -0.81 25.13 16.25
C THR A 162 -1.05 23.68 15.82
N GLU A 163 0.04 22.94 15.57
CA GLU A 163 0.12 21.49 15.35
C GLU A 163 0.07 21.06 13.87
N ILE A 164 1.25 21.02 13.21
CA ILE A 164 1.49 19.92 12.26
C ILE A 164 1.43 18.64 13.09
N LEU A 165 0.45 17.80 12.81
CA LEU A 165 0.26 16.56 13.54
C LEU A 165 1.46 15.65 13.27
N ASP A 166 1.97 14.96 14.29
CA ASP A 166 3.20 14.18 14.16
C ASP A 166 3.08 13.07 13.11
N TRP A 167 1.87 12.55 12.87
CA TRP A 167 1.62 11.60 11.81
C TRP A 167 1.72 12.19 10.39
N GLU A 168 1.82 13.52 10.23
CA GLU A 168 2.07 14.19 8.96
C GLU A 168 3.57 14.44 8.67
N LYS A 169 4.44 14.25 9.67
CA LYS A 169 5.88 14.50 9.57
C LYS A 169 6.63 13.20 9.30
N ALA A 170 7.46 13.20 8.27
CA ALA A 170 8.32 12.05 7.98
C ALA A 170 9.35 11.86 9.10
N SER A 171 9.86 12.96 9.67
CA SER A 171 10.80 12.94 10.78
C SER A 171 10.22 12.28 12.03
N ALA A 172 8.99 12.66 12.44
CA ALA A 172 8.35 12.11 13.63
C ALA A 172 8.02 10.62 13.51
N VAL A 173 7.63 10.15 12.32
CA VAL A 173 7.47 8.71 12.05
C VAL A 173 8.79 7.96 12.26
N ILE A 174 9.90 8.51 11.77
CA ILE A 174 11.23 7.91 11.95
C ILE A 174 11.65 7.93 13.42
N TYR A 175 11.51 9.07 14.11
CA TYR A 175 11.91 9.21 15.52
C TYR A 175 11.12 8.32 16.48
N SER A 176 9.83 8.09 16.20
CA SER A 176 8.97 7.24 17.04
C SER A 176 9.11 5.73 16.76
N ALA A 177 9.84 5.35 15.71
CA ALA A 177 9.99 3.96 15.31
C ALA A 177 10.90 3.19 16.28
N LYS A 178 10.41 2.04 16.78
CA LYS A 178 11.19 1.13 17.63
C LYS A 178 12.21 0.30 16.84
N THR A 179 11.88 -0.01 15.59
CA THR A 179 12.70 -0.79 14.66
C THR A 179 12.51 -0.18 13.28
N ILE A 180 13.61 -0.03 12.54
CA ILE A 180 13.61 0.57 11.20
C ILE A 180 14.31 -0.39 10.24
N GLY A 181 13.59 -0.81 9.21
CA GLY A 181 14.11 -1.63 8.13
C GLY A 181 14.26 -0.82 6.85
N LEU A 182 15.38 -0.97 6.16
CA LEU A 182 15.67 -0.32 4.88
C LEU A 182 15.79 -1.37 3.76
N SER A 183 15.09 -1.15 2.66
CA SER A 183 15.03 -2.06 1.51
C SER A 183 15.07 -1.31 0.18
N LEU A 184 15.18 -2.06 -0.93
CA LEU A 184 15.08 -1.48 -2.27
C LEU A 184 13.66 -0.96 -2.52
N CYS A 185 13.54 0.12 -3.28
CA CYS A 185 12.26 0.59 -3.77
C CYS A 185 11.70 -0.41 -4.79
N ALA A 186 10.73 -1.22 -4.38
CA ALA A 186 10.14 -2.27 -5.22
C ALA A 186 9.72 -1.79 -6.62
N CYS A 187 9.04 -0.64 -6.69
CA CYS A 187 8.62 -0.03 -7.95
C CYS A 187 9.80 0.32 -8.86
N ARG A 188 10.89 0.87 -8.29
CA ARG A 188 12.05 1.32 -9.06
C ARG A 188 12.97 0.16 -9.43
N HIS A 189 13.08 -0.84 -8.58
CA HIS A 189 13.79 -2.08 -8.88
C HIS A 189 13.05 -2.89 -9.96
N LYS A 190 11.72 -2.98 -9.91
CA LYS A 190 10.93 -3.50 -11.04
C LYS A 190 11.25 -2.75 -12.34
N ALA A 191 11.24 -1.42 -12.29
CA ALA A 191 11.54 -0.60 -13.47
C ALA A 191 12.98 -0.80 -14.00
N SER A 192 13.96 -1.12 -13.15
CA SER A 192 15.33 -1.38 -13.63
C SER A 192 15.43 -2.66 -14.44
N HIS A 193 14.69 -3.70 -14.08
CA HIS A 193 14.58 -4.93 -14.87
C HIS A 193 13.95 -4.71 -16.26
N LEU A 194 13.22 -3.61 -16.44
CA LEU A 194 12.60 -3.19 -17.70
C LEU A 194 13.44 -2.16 -18.48
N GLY A 195 14.59 -1.72 -17.94
CA GLY A 195 15.36 -0.61 -18.52
C GLY A 195 14.67 0.76 -18.42
N LYS A 196 13.68 0.91 -17.52
CA LYS A 196 12.85 2.12 -17.35
C LYS A 196 13.12 2.87 -16.03
N SER A 197 14.05 2.41 -15.20
CA SER A 197 14.35 3.05 -13.92
C SER A 197 14.93 4.45 -14.11
N CYS A 198 14.56 5.37 -13.23
CA CYS A 198 15.27 6.64 -13.09
C CYS A 198 16.57 6.49 -12.28
N ASN A 199 17.33 7.58 -12.19
CA ASN A 199 18.62 7.65 -11.49
C ASN A 199 18.48 7.91 -9.98
N ALA A 200 17.27 7.94 -9.42
CA ALA A 200 17.07 8.15 -8.00
C ALA A 200 17.56 6.94 -7.17
N PRO A 201 18.05 7.14 -5.92
CA PRO A 201 18.72 6.07 -5.15
C PRO A 201 17.85 4.83 -4.88
N GLN A 202 18.26 3.63 -5.27
CA GLN A 202 17.41 2.42 -5.18
C GLN A 202 16.99 2.07 -3.75
N LYS A 203 17.92 2.12 -2.79
CA LYS A 203 17.71 1.70 -1.39
C LYS A 203 17.10 2.82 -0.56
N THR A 204 15.77 2.93 -0.61
CA THR A 204 15.01 4.07 -0.07
C THR A 204 13.66 3.70 0.54
N CYS A 205 13.26 2.43 0.52
CA CYS A 205 12.00 1.99 1.11
C CYS A 205 12.20 1.72 2.60
N MET A 206 11.54 2.49 3.45
CA MET A 206 11.62 2.34 4.91
C MET A 206 10.38 1.62 5.43
N THR A 207 10.60 0.69 6.34
CA THR A 207 9.55 -0.01 7.09
C THR A 207 9.80 0.17 8.57
N PHE A 208 8.74 0.13 9.38
CA PHE A 208 8.81 0.46 10.79
C PHE A 208 8.12 -0.59 11.67
N HIS A 209 8.47 -0.59 12.96
CA HIS A 209 7.83 -1.41 13.99
C HIS A 209 7.81 -2.91 13.63
N GLY A 210 6.68 -3.59 13.85
CA GLY A 210 6.54 -5.02 13.58
C GLY A 210 6.73 -5.38 12.11
N SER A 211 6.36 -4.49 11.18
CA SER A 211 6.61 -4.68 9.75
C SER A 211 8.11 -4.75 9.44
N ALA A 212 8.90 -3.84 10.04
CA ALA A 212 10.36 -3.87 9.91
C ALA A 212 10.95 -5.16 10.47
N GLN A 213 10.57 -5.55 11.68
CA GLN A 213 11.09 -6.75 12.35
C GLN A 213 10.87 -8.01 11.50
N MET A 214 9.66 -8.15 10.95
CA MET A 214 9.32 -9.28 10.08
C MET A 214 10.17 -9.31 8.81
N LEU A 215 10.35 -8.17 8.13
CA LEU A 215 11.13 -8.11 6.90
C LEU A 215 12.63 -8.30 7.16
N ILE A 216 13.16 -7.77 8.26
CA ILE A 216 14.55 -7.96 8.68
C ILE A 216 14.81 -9.44 8.95
N LYS A 217 13.95 -10.10 9.72
CA LYS A 217 14.05 -11.53 10.05
C LYS A 217 14.07 -12.42 8.79
N LYS A 218 13.43 -11.98 7.71
CA LYS A 218 13.36 -12.71 6.42
C LYS A 218 14.38 -12.25 5.38
N GLY A 219 15.35 -11.42 5.77
CA GLY A 219 16.38 -10.91 4.86
C GLY A 219 15.81 -10.07 3.71
N MET A 220 14.65 -9.45 3.91
CA MET A 220 14.00 -8.55 2.94
C MET A 220 14.32 -7.08 3.18
N ALA A 221 14.76 -6.76 4.39
CA ALA A 221 15.20 -5.43 4.78
C ALA A 221 16.44 -5.54 5.67
N GLU A 222 17.26 -4.50 5.66
CA GLU A 222 18.37 -4.37 6.60
C GLU A 222 17.96 -3.46 7.75
N GLU A 223 18.32 -3.83 8.98
CA GLU A 223 18.09 -2.97 10.13
C GLU A 223 19.02 -1.74 10.06
N ILE A 224 18.47 -0.55 10.30
CA ILE A 224 19.23 0.70 10.31
C ILE A 224 18.90 1.55 11.53
N SER A 225 19.82 2.44 11.90
CA SER A 225 19.60 3.37 13.00
C SER A 225 18.64 4.51 12.59
N CYS A 226 18.05 5.18 13.58
CA CYS A 226 17.28 6.41 13.35
C CYS A 226 18.10 7.49 12.61
N LYS A 227 19.41 7.61 12.93
CA LYS A 227 20.32 8.56 12.28
C LYS A 227 20.48 8.24 10.79
N ASP A 228 20.69 6.97 10.46
CA ASP A 228 20.83 6.53 9.07
C ASP A 228 19.53 6.69 8.29
N ALA A 229 18.39 6.42 8.93
CA ALA A 229 17.07 6.62 8.34
C ALA A 229 16.84 8.09 7.99
N MET A 230 17.17 9.02 8.89
CA MET A 230 17.12 10.46 8.60
C MET A 230 18.05 10.85 7.45
N ALA A 231 19.27 10.30 7.39
CA ALA A 231 20.19 10.56 6.29
C ALA A 231 19.66 10.05 4.93
N VAL A 232 18.97 8.89 4.92
CA VAL A 232 18.30 8.38 3.72
C VAL A 232 17.12 9.27 3.33
N LEU A 233 16.33 9.75 4.30
CA LEU A 233 15.23 10.69 4.05
C LEU A 233 15.73 11.97 3.37
N GLU A 234 16.82 12.56 3.86
CA GLU A 234 17.40 13.77 3.25
C GLU A 234 17.90 13.52 1.83
N LYS A 235 18.62 12.42 1.59
CA LYS A 235 19.03 12.02 0.23
C LYS A 235 17.82 11.85 -0.70
N CYS A 236 16.70 11.34 -0.19
CA CYS A 236 15.47 11.22 -0.96
C CYS A 236 14.86 12.59 -1.27
N LYS A 237 14.87 13.51 -0.30
CA LYS A 237 14.38 14.88 -0.48
C LYS A 237 15.20 15.63 -1.54
N GLU A 238 16.52 15.54 -1.47
CA GLU A 238 17.47 16.09 -2.44
C GLU A 238 17.25 15.53 -3.85
N ALA A 239 16.97 14.23 -3.96
CA ALA A 239 16.64 13.57 -5.23
C ALA A 239 15.22 13.90 -5.76
N GLY A 240 14.47 14.77 -5.10
CA GLY A 240 13.12 15.17 -5.53
C GLY A 240 12.05 14.09 -5.31
N LEU A 241 12.30 13.12 -4.42
CA LEU A 241 11.32 12.08 -4.11
C LEU A 241 10.25 12.61 -3.15
N ALA A 242 9.00 12.21 -3.38
CA ALA A 242 7.88 12.49 -2.49
C ALA A 242 7.73 11.39 -1.45
N GLN A 243 7.51 11.78 -0.20
CA GLN A 243 7.30 10.86 0.92
C GLN A 243 5.84 10.41 0.94
N ILE A 244 5.62 9.10 0.80
CA ILE A 244 4.30 8.47 0.92
C ILE A 244 4.36 7.46 2.07
N ALA A 245 3.54 7.66 3.09
CA ALA A 245 3.51 6.82 4.29
C ALA A 245 2.27 5.93 4.36
N ASP A 246 2.33 4.91 5.20
CA ASP A 246 1.19 4.10 5.60
C ASP A 246 0.04 4.99 6.10
N ASN A 247 -1.17 4.85 5.54
CA ASN A 247 -2.31 5.74 5.78
C ASN A 247 -3.00 5.53 7.16
N VAL A 248 -2.22 5.66 8.24
CA VAL A 248 -2.66 5.57 9.64
C VAL A 248 -1.99 6.62 10.52
N GLN A 249 -2.63 7.05 11.61
CA GLN A 249 -2.03 8.01 12.55
C GLN A 249 -0.96 7.35 13.42
N ASN A 250 -1.29 6.20 14.01
CA ASN A 250 -0.46 5.51 14.99
C ASN A 250 0.24 4.29 14.37
N HIS A 251 1.50 4.05 14.75
CA HIS A 251 2.29 2.90 14.31
C HIS A 251 2.39 2.77 12.79
N VAL A 252 2.71 3.88 12.11
CA VAL A 252 2.91 3.95 10.66
C VAL A 252 3.87 2.84 10.20
N GLY A 253 3.41 1.93 9.34
CA GLY A 253 4.17 0.74 8.98
C GLY A 253 5.28 0.95 7.96
N PHE A 254 5.22 2.01 7.14
CA PHE A 254 6.21 2.28 6.10
C PHE A 254 6.26 3.77 5.69
N ILE A 255 7.39 4.16 5.12
CA ILE A 255 7.56 5.35 4.28
C ILE A 255 8.22 4.91 2.97
N CYS A 256 7.50 5.12 1.86
CA CYS A 256 8.02 5.03 0.51
C CYS A 256 8.53 6.40 0.04
N ASN A 257 9.70 6.42 -0.60
CA ASN A 257 10.27 7.62 -1.22
C ASN A 257 10.06 7.55 -2.74
N CYS A 258 8.93 8.09 -3.17
CA CYS A 258 8.35 7.84 -4.48
C CYS A 258 8.81 8.85 -5.52
N CYS A 259 9.17 8.34 -6.70
CA CYS A 259 9.43 9.15 -7.89
C CYS A 259 8.18 9.11 -8.79
N GLY A 260 7.94 10.18 -9.53
CA GLY A 260 6.80 10.24 -10.46
C GLY A 260 6.89 9.22 -11.61
N CYS A 261 8.08 8.77 -11.99
CA CYS A 261 8.25 7.90 -13.16
C CYS A 261 8.07 6.41 -12.88
N CYS A 262 8.44 5.91 -11.69
CA CYS A 262 8.39 4.46 -11.41
C CYS A 262 7.28 4.06 -10.42
N CYS A 263 6.81 4.95 -9.54
CA CYS A 263 5.87 4.57 -8.49
C CYS A 263 4.51 4.15 -9.05
N GLY A 264 4.03 2.95 -8.69
CA GLY A 264 2.76 2.43 -9.18
C GLY A 264 1.55 3.25 -8.74
N MET A 265 1.50 3.70 -7.48
CA MET A 265 0.41 4.57 -7.00
C MET A 265 0.35 5.88 -7.80
N LEU A 266 1.49 6.54 -8.01
CA LEU A 266 1.54 7.79 -8.78
C LEU A 266 1.29 7.58 -10.28
N HIS A 267 1.63 6.41 -10.81
CA HIS A 267 1.27 6.03 -12.18
C HIS A 267 -0.25 5.91 -12.33
N SER A 268 -0.93 5.20 -11.42
CA SER A 268 -2.39 5.06 -11.46
C SER A 268 -3.11 6.42 -11.42
N MET A 269 -2.61 7.37 -10.62
CA MET A 269 -3.16 8.74 -10.58
C MET A 269 -3.06 9.46 -11.93
N LYS A 270 -1.95 9.28 -12.65
CA LYS A 270 -1.67 9.99 -13.91
C LYS A 270 -2.27 9.33 -15.14
N THR A 271 -2.28 8.00 -15.17
CA THR A 271 -2.68 7.24 -16.36
C THR A 271 -4.15 6.87 -16.35
N PHE A 272 -4.71 6.55 -15.18
CA PHE A 272 -6.08 6.02 -15.04
C PHE A 272 -7.06 7.03 -14.43
N SER A 273 -6.69 8.31 -14.36
CA SER A 273 -7.49 9.37 -13.74
C SER A 273 -7.90 9.08 -12.29
N MET A 274 -7.14 8.25 -11.58
CA MET A 274 -7.39 7.90 -10.19
C MET A 274 -6.73 8.92 -9.25
N GLY A 275 -7.12 10.18 -9.35
CA GLY A 275 -6.50 11.33 -8.65
C GLY A 275 -6.47 11.23 -7.11
N HIS A 276 -7.05 10.17 -6.53
CA HIS A 276 -7.10 9.90 -5.10
C HIS A 276 -6.41 8.58 -4.69
N ALA A 277 -5.62 7.93 -5.56
CA ALA A 277 -4.90 6.70 -5.24
C ALA A 277 -3.88 6.85 -4.10
N VAL A 278 -3.44 8.09 -3.85
CA VAL A 278 -2.68 8.49 -2.66
C VAL A 278 -3.47 9.57 -1.94
N VAL A 279 -3.71 9.38 -0.64
CA VAL A 279 -4.38 10.39 0.18
C VAL A 279 -3.50 11.65 0.30
N THR A 280 -4.05 12.82 0.04
CA THR A 280 -3.30 14.08 0.10
C THR A 280 -2.91 14.44 1.54
N SER A 281 -1.84 15.23 1.72
CA SER A 281 -1.58 15.88 3.01
C SER A 281 -2.61 17.00 3.29
N ASN A 282 -2.57 17.59 4.50
CA ASN A 282 -3.37 18.78 4.82
C ASN A 282 -2.90 20.08 4.13
N TRP A 283 -1.96 20.00 3.20
CA TRP A 283 -1.33 21.16 2.58
C TRP A 283 -1.54 21.20 1.06
N LEU A 284 -1.45 22.40 0.51
CA LEU A 284 -1.53 22.72 -0.92
C LEU A 284 -0.39 23.64 -1.31
N ALA A 285 0.22 23.37 -2.46
CA ALA A 285 1.18 24.31 -3.04
C ALA A 285 0.42 25.49 -3.66
N GLN A 286 0.83 26.71 -3.34
CA GLN A 286 0.33 27.95 -3.92
C GLN A 286 1.46 28.69 -4.61
N VAL A 287 1.21 29.17 -5.83
CA VAL A 287 2.20 29.91 -6.61
C VAL A 287 1.95 31.42 -6.46
N ASP A 288 2.97 32.16 -6.04
CA ASP A 288 3.03 33.60 -6.10
C ASP A 288 3.34 34.02 -7.55
N ALA A 289 2.30 34.46 -8.25
CA ALA A 289 2.37 34.83 -9.65
C ALA A 289 3.34 36.00 -9.89
N GLU A 290 3.51 36.93 -8.95
CA GLU A 290 4.37 38.10 -9.12
C GLU A 290 5.84 37.71 -9.11
N LYS A 291 6.23 36.81 -8.21
CA LYS A 291 7.62 36.30 -8.09
C LYS A 291 7.98 35.25 -9.13
N CYS A 292 6.99 34.55 -9.69
CA CYS A 292 7.23 33.40 -10.58
C CYS A 292 7.90 33.78 -11.91
N ARG A 293 9.11 33.29 -12.19
CA ARG A 293 9.82 33.58 -13.45
C ARG A 293 9.49 32.67 -14.63
N GLY A 294 8.57 31.71 -14.49
CA GLY A 294 8.22 30.78 -15.58
C GLY A 294 9.35 29.85 -16.02
N CYS A 295 10.27 29.48 -15.12
CA CYS A 295 11.48 28.70 -15.44
C CYS A 295 11.27 27.18 -15.55
N ASN A 296 10.06 26.68 -15.28
CA ASN A 296 9.65 25.27 -15.35
C ASN A 296 10.31 24.31 -14.35
N ALA A 297 11.09 24.78 -13.38
CA ALA A 297 11.74 23.91 -12.39
C ALA A 297 10.72 23.12 -11.55
N CYS A 298 9.69 23.80 -11.04
CA CYS A 298 8.61 23.20 -10.25
C CYS A 298 7.77 22.18 -11.06
N ILE A 299 7.58 22.42 -12.36
CA ILE A 299 6.86 21.52 -13.26
C ILE A 299 7.61 20.20 -13.39
N LYS A 300 8.93 20.26 -13.64
CA LYS A 300 9.79 19.07 -13.73
C LYS A 300 9.88 18.31 -12.41
N ALA A 301 9.84 19.04 -11.28
CA ALA A 301 9.95 18.46 -9.95
C ALA A 301 8.65 17.81 -9.45
N CYS A 302 7.49 18.23 -9.97
CA CYS A 302 6.21 17.73 -9.45
C CYS A 302 6.01 16.24 -9.80
N PRO A 303 5.88 15.34 -8.81
CA PRO A 303 5.79 13.91 -9.06
C PRO A 303 4.50 13.49 -9.80
N LEU A 304 3.43 14.28 -9.67
CA LEU A 304 2.14 14.07 -10.35
C LEU A 304 1.91 14.99 -11.54
N GLY A 305 2.76 15.98 -11.78
CA GLY A 305 2.50 16.98 -12.82
C GLY A 305 1.37 17.97 -12.49
N ALA A 306 1.03 18.14 -11.21
CA ALA A 306 0.02 19.10 -10.74
C ALA A 306 0.41 20.58 -10.94
N ILE A 307 1.68 20.88 -11.22
CA ILE A 307 2.12 22.24 -11.54
C ILE A 307 2.15 22.40 -13.07
N VAL A 308 1.39 23.35 -13.59
CA VAL A 308 1.25 23.62 -15.04
C VAL A 308 1.64 25.06 -15.36
N LEU A 309 1.95 25.37 -16.64
CA LEU A 309 2.07 26.75 -17.10
C LEU A 309 0.71 27.28 -17.53
N GLU A 310 0.37 28.47 -17.08
CA GLU A 310 -0.77 29.21 -17.60
C GLU A 310 -0.58 29.48 -19.11
N LYS A 311 -1.63 29.20 -19.89
CA LYS A 311 -1.66 29.58 -21.31
C LYS A 311 -1.86 31.10 -21.38
N LYS A 312 -1.16 31.78 -22.29
CA LYS A 312 -1.28 33.23 -22.52
C LYS A 312 -2.72 33.62 -22.87
N THR A 313 -3.58 33.80 -21.89
CA THR A 313 -4.94 34.30 -22.09
C THR A 313 -5.25 35.29 -20.98
N GLN A 314 -5.06 36.55 -21.36
CA GLN A 314 -5.53 37.79 -20.72
C GLN A 314 -4.57 38.51 -19.74
N SER A 315 -4.22 39.72 -20.17
CA SER A 315 -3.69 40.87 -19.43
C SER A 315 -2.19 40.93 -19.09
N THR A 316 -1.50 41.79 -19.87
CA THR A 316 -0.45 42.77 -19.52
C THR A 316 0.84 42.35 -18.80
N SER A 317 0.99 41.12 -18.28
CA SER A 317 2.27 40.68 -17.70
C SER A 317 3.11 39.87 -18.70
N THR A 318 4.37 40.25 -18.86
CA THR A 318 5.27 39.81 -19.94
C THR A 318 5.85 38.38 -19.79
N GLY A 319 5.25 37.49 -18.99
CA GLY A 319 5.82 36.16 -18.72
C GLY A 319 4.81 35.06 -18.41
N ARG A 320 5.08 33.83 -18.90
CA ARG A 320 4.34 32.61 -18.54
C ARG A 320 4.51 32.33 -17.05
N ARG A 321 3.42 32.17 -16.30
CA ARG A 321 3.45 31.86 -14.86
C ARG A 321 3.03 30.41 -14.62
N ALA A 322 3.53 29.83 -13.53
CA ALA A 322 3.13 28.51 -13.09
C ALA A 322 1.84 28.61 -12.26
N PHE A 323 1.00 27.59 -12.35
CA PHE A 323 -0.22 27.43 -11.57
C PHE A 323 -0.26 25.99 -11.00
N CYS A 324 -0.91 25.82 -9.86
CA CYS A 324 -1.05 24.53 -9.19
C CYS A 324 -2.51 24.04 -9.32
N ASP A 325 -2.70 22.89 -9.95
CA ASP A 325 -3.96 22.16 -9.94
C ASP A 325 -4.18 21.59 -8.53
N GLU A 326 -5.14 22.16 -7.80
CA GLU A 326 -5.42 21.79 -6.41
C GLU A 326 -6.02 20.39 -6.26
N GLU A 327 -6.68 19.87 -7.31
CA GLU A 327 -7.28 18.54 -7.32
C GLU A 327 -6.22 17.45 -7.47
N LEU A 328 -5.18 17.72 -8.28
CA LEU A 328 -4.06 16.80 -8.47
C LEU A 328 -2.93 16.96 -7.44
N CYS A 329 -2.87 18.09 -6.74
CA CYS A 329 -1.77 18.37 -5.82
C CYS A 329 -1.79 17.43 -4.61
N LEU A 330 -0.71 16.67 -4.38
CA LEU A 330 -0.58 15.82 -3.19
C LEU A 330 -0.35 16.60 -1.89
N GLY A 331 0.10 17.85 -1.99
CA GLY A 331 0.59 18.60 -0.83
C GLY A 331 1.96 18.15 -0.32
N CYS A 332 2.81 17.56 -1.18
CA CYS A 332 4.12 17.02 -0.78
C CYS A 332 5.23 18.07 -0.61
N GLY A 333 5.08 19.28 -1.14
CA GLY A 333 6.09 20.35 -1.01
C GLY A 333 7.35 20.19 -1.87
N VAL A 334 7.46 19.16 -2.73
CA VAL A 334 8.63 18.94 -3.62
C VAL A 334 8.88 20.16 -4.54
N CYS A 335 7.81 20.79 -5.04
CA CYS A 335 7.91 21.96 -5.91
C CYS A 335 8.43 23.21 -5.21
N VAL A 336 8.23 23.34 -3.89
CA VAL A 336 8.74 24.46 -3.09
C VAL A 336 10.26 24.41 -3.06
N ALA A 337 10.84 23.25 -2.72
CA ALA A 337 12.29 23.05 -2.72
C ALA A 337 12.93 23.26 -4.10
N ALA A 338 12.19 23.01 -5.19
CA ALA A 338 12.67 23.22 -6.55
C ALA A 338 12.66 24.71 -6.99
N CYS A 339 11.90 25.57 -6.33
CA CYS A 339 11.73 26.96 -6.75
C CYS A 339 12.82 27.87 -6.19
N LYS A 340 13.79 28.23 -7.03
CA LYS A 340 14.88 29.17 -6.68
C LYS A 340 14.45 30.64 -6.51
N PHE A 341 13.19 30.96 -6.81
CA PHE A 341 12.64 32.32 -6.75
C PHE A 341 11.71 32.52 -5.55
N ASN A 342 11.59 31.51 -4.67
CA ASN A 342 10.66 31.53 -3.53
C ASN A 342 9.23 31.94 -3.94
N SER A 343 8.80 31.51 -5.12
CA SER A 343 7.49 31.83 -5.70
C SER A 343 6.45 30.75 -5.42
N ILE A 344 6.77 29.76 -4.59
CA ILE A 344 5.83 28.69 -4.23
C ILE A 344 5.92 28.51 -2.72
N HIS A 345 4.77 28.49 -2.05
CA HIS A 345 4.65 28.25 -0.62
C HIS A 345 3.53 27.25 -0.34
N MET A 346 3.56 26.63 0.83
CA MET A 346 2.49 25.73 1.27
C MET A 346 1.41 26.52 2.02
N LYS A 347 0.15 26.35 1.64
CA LYS A 347 -1.04 26.81 2.37
C LYS A 347 -1.82 25.61 2.93
N PRO A 348 -2.51 25.74 4.07
CA PRO A 348 -3.41 24.68 4.54
C PRO A 348 -4.58 24.49 3.57
N ARG A 349 -5.09 23.25 3.48
CA ARG A 349 -6.37 22.96 2.81
C ARG A 349 -7.53 23.49 3.64
N GLU A 350 -8.60 23.94 2.96
CA GLU A 350 -9.84 24.36 3.61
C GLU A 350 -10.46 23.22 4.43
N LYS A 351 -10.49 22.02 3.85
CA LYS A 351 -10.94 20.80 4.52
C LYS A 351 -9.75 19.95 4.93
N ARG A 352 -9.61 19.71 6.24
CA ARG A 352 -8.61 18.78 6.76
C ARG A 352 -8.92 17.35 6.32
N VAL A 353 -7.87 16.65 5.93
CA VAL A 353 -7.84 15.23 5.63
C VAL A 353 -7.47 14.49 6.90
N LEU A 354 -8.42 13.77 7.47
CA LEU A 354 -8.20 12.90 8.62
C LEU A 354 -8.01 11.47 8.14
N VAL A 355 -6.97 10.82 8.63
CA VAL A 355 -6.63 9.44 8.28
C VAL A 355 -7.04 8.48 9.40
N PRO A 356 -7.27 7.19 9.12
CA PRO A 356 -7.60 6.20 10.14
C PRO A 356 -6.60 6.20 11.31
N GLU A 357 -7.06 5.93 12.52
CA GLU A 357 -6.20 5.97 13.70
C GLU A 357 -5.10 4.89 13.65
N ASN A 358 -5.42 3.70 13.18
CA ASN A 358 -4.51 2.55 13.11
C ASN A 358 -4.85 1.62 11.93
N THR A 359 -3.99 0.63 11.69
CA THR A 359 -4.12 -0.31 10.57
C THR A 359 -5.42 -1.08 10.58
N PHE A 360 -5.94 -1.45 11.75
CA PHE A 360 -7.21 -2.16 11.85
C PHE A 360 -8.38 -1.29 11.35
N ASP A 361 -8.45 -0.03 11.78
CA ASP A 361 -9.51 0.89 11.38
C ASP A 361 -9.45 1.19 9.87
N ARG A 362 -8.25 1.31 9.31
CA ARG A 362 -8.06 1.41 7.86
C ARG A 362 -8.57 0.17 7.14
N MET A 363 -8.15 -1.03 7.56
CA MET A 363 -8.55 -2.28 6.92
C MET A 363 -10.07 -2.50 6.96
N ILE A 364 -10.73 -2.18 8.08
CA ILE A 364 -12.19 -2.26 8.18
C ILE A 364 -12.87 -1.26 7.24
N SER A 365 -12.42 0.00 7.24
CA SER A 365 -12.97 1.03 6.36
C SER A 365 -12.84 0.60 4.89
N MET A 366 -11.66 0.10 4.51
CA MET A 366 -11.43 -0.42 3.17
C MET A 366 -12.33 -1.61 2.83
N ALA A 367 -12.53 -2.53 3.78
CA ALA A 367 -13.37 -3.71 3.58
C ALA A 367 -14.86 -3.35 3.44
N ILE A 368 -15.34 -2.34 4.17
CA ILE A 368 -16.72 -1.81 4.02
C ILE A 368 -16.89 -1.17 2.64
N GLU A 369 -16.00 -0.22 2.30
CA GLU A 369 -16.06 0.52 1.04
C GLU A 369 -16.04 -0.41 -0.19
N ARG A 370 -15.24 -1.48 -0.13
CA ARG A 370 -15.03 -2.40 -1.25
C ARG A 370 -15.93 -3.64 -1.22
N GLY A 371 -16.90 -3.71 -0.30
CA GLY A 371 -17.81 -4.86 -0.19
C GLY A 371 -17.16 -6.18 0.24
N LYS A 372 -16.01 -6.11 0.92
CA LYS A 372 -15.22 -7.27 1.38
C LYS A 372 -15.27 -7.48 2.89
N LEU A 373 -16.17 -6.79 3.60
CA LEU A 373 -16.28 -6.89 5.06
C LEU A 373 -16.59 -8.31 5.54
N SER A 374 -17.49 -9.03 4.87
CA SER A 374 -17.81 -10.42 5.21
C SER A 374 -16.59 -11.34 5.08
N ASN A 375 -15.88 -11.25 3.95
CA ASN A 375 -14.63 -11.98 3.72
C ASN A 375 -13.61 -11.69 4.82
N PHE A 376 -13.48 -10.42 5.19
CA PHE A 376 -12.59 -10.01 6.27
C PHE A 376 -13.03 -10.61 7.61
N ILE A 377 -14.29 -10.40 8.03
CA ILE A 377 -14.83 -10.84 9.33
C ILE A 377 -14.78 -12.36 9.51
N PHE A 378 -15.18 -13.12 8.49
CA PHE A 378 -15.42 -14.56 8.60
C PHE A 378 -14.24 -15.46 8.22
N ASP A 379 -13.10 -14.88 7.85
CA ASP A 379 -11.90 -15.67 7.54
C ASP A 379 -11.35 -16.42 8.78
N ASP A 380 -11.69 -15.96 9.99
CA ASP A 380 -11.61 -16.70 11.26
C ASP A 380 -12.51 -16.02 12.33
N PRO A 381 -13.72 -16.55 12.61
CA PRO A 381 -14.66 -15.97 13.58
C PRO A 381 -14.16 -15.97 15.03
N SER A 382 -13.16 -16.78 15.37
CA SER A 382 -12.74 -17.03 16.76
C SER A 382 -12.05 -15.85 17.45
N ARG A 383 -11.78 -14.75 16.71
CA ARG A 383 -10.95 -13.63 17.18
C ARG A 383 -11.67 -12.27 17.26
N LEU A 384 -12.97 -12.22 17.00
CA LEU A 384 -13.73 -10.97 17.10
C LEU A 384 -14.02 -10.62 18.57
N SER A 385 -13.14 -9.82 19.17
CA SER A 385 -13.39 -9.27 20.51
C SER A 385 -14.56 -8.28 20.53
N HIS A 386 -15.22 -8.10 21.69
CA HIS A 386 -16.26 -7.08 21.86
C HIS A 386 -15.77 -5.66 21.48
N ARG A 387 -14.49 -5.35 21.73
CA ARG A 387 -13.89 -4.07 21.31
C ARG A 387 -13.78 -3.95 19.79
N ALA A 388 -13.39 -5.02 19.10
CA ALA A 388 -13.35 -5.05 17.64
C ALA A 388 -14.76 -4.91 17.04
N LEU A 389 -15.75 -5.60 17.61
CA LEU A 389 -17.16 -5.47 17.20
C LEU A 389 -17.71 -4.06 17.41
N GLY A 390 -17.40 -3.43 18.55
CA GLY A 390 -17.78 -2.03 18.82
C GLY A 390 -17.17 -1.06 17.81
N ARG A 391 -15.90 -1.24 17.42
CA ARG A 391 -15.26 -0.44 16.36
C ARG A 391 -15.91 -0.66 15.00
N ILE A 392 -16.25 -1.90 14.65
CA ILE A 392 -16.96 -2.21 13.40
C ILE A 392 -18.31 -1.51 13.37
N ALA A 393 -19.09 -1.59 14.46
CA ALA A 393 -20.38 -0.92 14.57
C ALA A 393 -20.24 0.60 14.39
N ALA A 394 -19.31 1.23 15.11
CA ALA A 394 -19.07 2.67 15.01
C ALA A 394 -18.64 3.12 13.60
N LEU A 395 -17.91 2.30 12.85
CA LEU A 395 -17.52 2.59 11.46
C LEU A 395 -18.69 2.39 10.48
N LEU A 396 -19.55 1.39 10.70
CA LEU A 396 -20.76 1.18 9.92
C LEU A 396 -21.77 2.32 10.11
N GLU A 397 -21.94 2.82 11.33
CA GLU A 397 -22.81 3.98 11.64
C GLU A 397 -22.36 5.26 10.93
N LYS A 398 -21.05 5.41 10.71
CA LYS A 398 -20.45 6.56 9.99
C LYS A 398 -20.41 6.37 8.48
N SER A 399 -20.71 5.17 7.98
CA SER A 399 -20.70 4.86 6.55
C SER A 399 -22.02 5.30 5.88
N SER A 400 -22.01 5.53 4.57
CA SER A 400 -23.26 5.84 3.84
C SER A 400 -24.29 4.71 4.02
N PRO A 401 -25.60 4.99 4.09
CA PRO A 401 -26.63 3.96 4.31
C PRO A 401 -26.56 2.80 3.31
N VAL A 402 -26.25 3.08 2.04
CA VAL A 402 -26.09 2.06 1.00
C VAL A 402 -24.89 1.14 1.29
N LYS A 403 -23.71 1.70 1.57
CA LYS A 403 -22.52 0.91 1.92
C LYS A 403 -22.71 0.13 3.22
N ALA A 404 -23.34 0.72 4.22
CA ALA A 404 -23.66 0.03 5.47
C ALA A 404 -24.61 -1.15 5.22
N PHE A 405 -25.66 -0.97 4.40
CA PHE A 405 -26.59 -2.02 4.03
C PHE A 405 -25.89 -3.16 3.27
N LEU A 406 -25.11 -2.83 2.23
CA LEU A 406 -24.32 -3.81 1.46
C LEU A 406 -23.32 -4.58 2.33
N ALA A 407 -22.74 -3.93 3.34
CA ALA A 407 -21.83 -4.59 4.28
C ALA A 407 -22.57 -5.54 5.26
N ILE A 408 -23.81 -5.20 5.64
CA ILE A 408 -24.61 -5.95 6.62
C ILE A 408 -25.34 -7.15 5.98
N GLU A 409 -25.79 -7.04 4.74
CA GLU A 409 -26.61 -8.08 4.08
C GLU A 409 -25.92 -9.47 4.01
N PRO A 410 -24.64 -9.58 3.57
CA PRO A 410 -23.92 -10.85 3.60
C PRO A 410 -23.71 -11.38 5.02
N ILE A 411 -23.47 -10.49 5.99
CA ILE A 411 -23.28 -10.85 7.40
C ILE A 411 -24.57 -11.46 7.97
N LYS A 412 -25.73 -10.86 7.70
CA LYS A 412 -27.04 -11.39 8.12
C LYS A 412 -27.31 -12.77 7.53
N SER A 413 -27.08 -12.96 6.23
CA SER A 413 -27.30 -14.23 5.55
C SER A 413 -26.44 -15.36 6.13
N VAL A 414 -25.16 -15.07 6.39
CA VAL A 414 -24.22 -16.07 6.96
C VAL A 414 -24.48 -16.30 8.44
N PHE A 415 -24.80 -15.27 9.23
CA PHE A 415 -25.17 -15.41 10.64
C PHE A 415 -26.42 -16.27 10.82
N LEU A 416 -27.47 -16.03 10.01
CA LEU A 416 -28.67 -16.85 9.97
C LEU A 416 -28.36 -18.30 9.57
N LYS A 417 -27.49 -18.52 8.58
CA LYS A 417 -27.02 -19.88 8.22
C LYS A 417 -26.26 -20.56 9.35
N SER A 418 -25.40 -19.84 10.08
CA SER A 418 -24.65 -20.37 11.22
C SER A 418 -25.55 -20.72 12.40
N ILE A 419 -26.59 -19.90 12.68
CA ILE A 419 -27.62 -20.22 13.68
C ILE A 419 -28.40 -21.47 13.26
N VAL A 420 -28.83 -21.55 12.00
CA VAL A 420 -29.56 -22.72 11.49
C VAL A 420 -28.70 -23.99 11.51
N ALA A 421 -27.41 -23.89 11.18
CA ALA A 421 -26.46 -25.00 11.26
C ALA A 421 -26.18 -25.42 12.72
N GLY A 422 -26.13 -24.47 13.65
CA GLY A 422 -26.01 -24.73 15.09
C GLY A 422 -27.28 -25.37 15.67
N ALA A 423 -28.47 -24.94 15.23
CA ALA A 423 -29.74 -25.52 15.65
C ALA A 423 -29.90 -26.98 15.18
N LYS A 424 -29.38 -27.33 14.00
CA LYS A 424 -29.32 -28.72 13.50
C LYS A 424 -28.37 -29.65 14.27
N LYS A 425 -27.59 -29.13 15.22
CA LYS A 425 -26.78 -29.96 16.15
C LYS A 425 -27.55 -30.37 17.42
N PHE A 426 -28.74 -29.80 17.63
CA PHE A 426 -29.60 -30.04 18.78
C PHE A 426 -30.96 -30.66 18.40
N VAL A 427 -31.09 -31.09 17.14
CA VAL A 427 -32.14 -31.98 16.61
C VAL A 427 -31.42 -33.18 16.03
#